data_AF-A0A2E2NAR6-F1
#
_entry.id   AF-A0A2E2NAR6-F1
#
_cell.length_a   1.000
_cell.length_b   1.000
_cell.length_c   1.000
_cell.angle_alpha   90.00
_cell.angle_beta   90.00
_cell.angle_gamma   90.00
#
_symmetry.space_group_name_H-M   'P 1'
#
loop_
_entity.id
_entity.type
_entity.pdbx_description
1 polymer ?
#
loop_
_entity_poly.entity_id
_entity_poly.type
_entity_poly.pdbx_seq_one_letter_code
_entity_poly.pdbx_strand_id
1 'polypeptide(L)'
;MSVTVTEKLESRRSTTGDNPSAELVYTVRGTDSDMTARSQTETTSPATYDGMPRQSVTIEPIGHELWDATVRYAPDSQQQSTPPQTGESTFAFDTGGGTQHITQSKQTVGTYAASGTTAPDFQGAIGVTQDAVEGVDITVPIYQFSETHYLPAAAVTNSYKSALFSLTGKVNSGGFRGFAAGEVLFLGATGARRGTGPDDDWEITFRFAASPNVTGLSVGSINGIAKKGWEYLWVRYADQEDTSANTIVKRPVAAYVERVYDQGNFGGLGI
;
A
#
# COMPACT_ATOMS: atom_id res chain seq x y z
N MET A 1 49.32 -0.11 -32.42
CA MET A 1 50.13 0.15 -31.21
C MET A 1 49.67 -0.82 -30.13
N SER A 2 50.54 -1.25 -29.21
CA SER A 2 50.15 -2.14 -28.12
C SER A 2 49.36 -1.35 -27.07
N VAL A 3 48.16 -1.82 -26.73
CA VAL A 3 47.38 -1.23 -25.63
C VAL A 3 48.01 -1.65 -24.30
N THR A 4 48.22 -0.68 -23.41
CA THR A 4 48.76 -0.92 -22.07
C THR A 4 47.72 -0.57 -21.02
N VAL A 5 47.49 -1.47 -20.07
CA VAL A 5 46.59 -1.27 -18.92
C VAL A 5 47.43 -1.32 -17.65
N THR A 6 47.43 -0.24 -16.86
CA THR A 6 48.20 -0.14 -15.62
C THR A 6 47.28 0.20 -14.45
N GLU A 7 47.32 -0.57 -13.37
CA GLU A 7 46.57 -0.27 -12.14
C GLU A 7 47.11 1.03 -11.51
N LYS A 8 46.22 1.93 -11.10
CA LYS A 8 46.60 3.19 -10.44
C LYS A 8 46.98 2.95 -8.97
N LEU A 9 47.80 3.84 -8.42
CA LEU A 9 48.16 3.82 -7.00
C LEU A 9 46.94 4.01 -6.07
N GLU A 10 45.95 4.79 -6.51
CA GLU A 10 44.71 5.09 -5.77
C GLU A 10 43.61 4.01 -5.91
N SER A 11 43.95 2.90 -6.58
CA SER A 11 43.11 1.71 -6.75
C SER A 11 42.88 0.99 -5.40
N ARG A 12 42.04 -0.05 -5.40
CA ARG A 12 41.74 -0.92 -4.25
C ARG A 12 40.97 -0.22 -3.15
N ARG A 13 40.03 0.65 -3.53
CA ARG A 13 39.05 1.19 -2.59
C ARG A 13 38.08 0.09 -2.23
N SER A 14 37.84 -0.14 -0.94
CA SER A 14 36.95 -1.20 -0.48
C SER A 14 36.07 -0.73 0.68
N THR A 15 34.87 -1.29 0.73
CA THR A 15 33.90 -1.12 1.80
C THR A 15 33.56 -2.51 2.35
N THR A 16 33.53 -2.64 3.67
CA THR A 16 33.15 -3.87 4.39
C THR A 16 31.84 -3.64 5.16
N GLY A 17 31.11 -4.70 5.49
CA GLY A 17 29.80 -4.64 6.14
C GLY A 17 28.74 -5.43 5.35
N ASP A 18 27.45 -5.16 5.58
CA ASP A 18 26.33 -5.90 4.98
C ASP A 18 26.24 -5.74 3.44
N ASN A 19 26.84 -4.68 2.89
CA ASN A 19 26.96 -4.43 1.46
C ASN A 19 28.44 -4.21 1.08
N PRO A 20 29.26 -5.28 1.08
CA PRO A 20 30.68 -5.14 0.78
C PRO A 20 30.87 -4.80 -0.70
N SER A 21 31.89 -4.01 -1.01
CA SER A 21 32.25 -3.68 -2.39
C SER A 21 33.72 -3.30 -2.50
N ALA A 22 34.27 -3.44 -3.69
CA ALA A 22 35.61 -2.98 -4.01
C ALA A 22 35.67 -2.35 -5.40
N GLU A 23 36.55 -1.37 -5.56
CA GLU A 23 36.82 -0.70 -6.82
C GLU A 23 38.32 -0.73 -7.12
N LEU A 24 38.65 -1.23 -8.31
CA LEU A 24 39.99 -1.17 -8.88
C LEU A 24 40.01 -0.15 -10.01
N VAL A 25 40.99 0.73 -10.00
CA VAL A 25 41.12 1.80 -11.00
C VAL A 25 42.38 1.59 -11.82
N TYR A 26 42.26 1.71 -13.13
CA TYR A 26 43.31 1.52 -14.11
C TYR A 26 43.43 2.73 -15.03
N THR A 27 44.60 2.88 -15.64
CA THR A 27 44.83 3.77 -16.77
C THR A 27 45.10 2.92 -18.01
N VAL A 28 44.36 3.17 -19.09
CA VAL A 28 44.50 2.50 -20.39
C VAL A 28 45.13 3.46 -21.39
N ARG A 29 46.17 3.00 -22.12
CA ARG A 29 46.91 3.77 -23.11
C ARG A 29 47.01 3.06 -24.45
N GLY A 30 47.01 3.81 -25.54
CA GLY A 30 47.34 3.32 -26.89
C GLY A 30 46.14 2.90 -27.75
N THR A 31 44.94 3.42 -27.43
CA THR A 31 43.72 3.22 -28.23
C THR A 31 42.73 4.38 -28.04
N ASP A 32 42.12 4.87 -29.12
CA ASP A 32 40.95 5.78 -29.08
C ASP A 32 39.61 5.04 -29.14
N SER A 33 39.64 3.71 -29.31
CA SER A 33 38.44 2.87 -29.29
C SER A 33 38.02 2.56 -27.85
N ASP A 34 36.82 3.00 -27.46
CA ASP A 34 36.22 2.71 -26.15
C ASP A 34 36.03 1.19 -25.97
N MET A 35 35.61 0.48 -27.02
CA MET A 35 35.41 -0.97 -26.97
C MET A 35 36.72 -1.70 -26.71
N THR A 36 37.81 -1.25 -27.34
CA THR A 36 39.14 -1.81 -27.13
C THR A 36 39.64 -1.51 -25.72
N ALA A 37 39.44 -0.28 -25.22
CA ALA A 37 39.83 0.09 -23.86
C ALA A 37 39.08 -0.75 -22.81
N ARG A 38 37.77 -0.95 -22.97
CA ARG A 38 36.94 -1.76 -22.07
C ARG A 38 37.37 -3.23 -22.08
N SER A 39 37.52 -3.83 -23.26
CA SER A 39 37.91 -5.25 -23.40
C SER A 39 39.30 -5.55 -22.82
N GLN A 40 40.25 -4.63 -23.01
CA GLN A 40 41.61 -4.78 -22.44
C GLN A 40 41.60 -4.64 -20.92
N THR A 41 40.81 -3.72 -20.36
CA THR A 41 40.60 -3.62 -18.91
C THR A 41 39.93 -4.88 -18.36
N GLU A 42 38.93 -5.43 -19.05
CA GLU A 42 38.27 -6.68 -18.64
C GLU A 42 39.22 -7.89 -18.67
N THR A 43 40.16 -7.91 -19.61
CA THR A 43 41.15 -8.99 -19.71
C THR A 43 42.23 -8.87 -18.63
N THR A 44 42.60 -7.63 -18.28
CA THR A 44 43.69 -7.36 -17.33
C THR A 44 43.22 -7.39 -15.88
N SER A 45 41.98 -6.97 -15.62
CA SER A 45 41.40 -6.97 -14.27
C SER A 45 40.97 -8.38 -13.84
N PRO A 46 41.08 -8.71 -12.54
CA PRO A 46 40.58 -9.98 -12.02
C PRO A 46 39.09 -10.22 -12.35
N ALA A 47 38.71 -11.47 -12.60
CA ALA A 47 37.30 -11.84 -12.70
C ALA A 47 36.59 -11.76 -11.33
N THR A 48 37.36 -11.94 -10.25
CA THR A 48 36.93 -11.87 -8.86
C THR A 48 37.96 -11.13 -8.03
N TYR A 49 37.52 -10.32 -7.07
CA TYR A 49 38.38 -9.62 -6.12
C TYR A 49 37.79 -9.77 -4.71
N ASP A 50 38.59 -10.26 -3.76
CA ASP A 50 38.15 -10.52 -2.38
C ASP A 50 36.87 -11.39 -2.28
N GLY A 51 36.79 -12.42 -3.12
CA GLY A 51 35.62 -13.31 -3.22
C GLY A 51 34.39 -12.71 -3.93
N MET A 52 34.42 -11.44 -4.30
CA MET A 52 33.35 -10.75 -5.02
C MET A 52 33.56 -10.82 -6.54
N PRO A 53 32.56 -11.22 -7.34
CA PRO A 53 32.65 -11.16 -8.79
C PRO A 53 32.66 -9.72 -9.32
N ARG A 54 33.26 -9.53 -10.49
CA ARG A 54 33.24 -8.26 -11.21
C ARG A 54 31.82 -7.93 -11.68
N GLN A 55 31.29 -6.79 -11.24
CA GLN A 55 29.94 -6.32 -11.57
C GLN A 55 29.93 -5.39 -12.79
N SER A 56 30.94 -4.52 -12.92
CA SER A 56 30.99 -3.55 -14.02
C SER A 56 32.41 -3.09 -14.34
N VAL A 57 32.63 -2.72 -15.60
CA VAL A 57 33.82 -2.01 -16.08
C VAL A 57 33.38 -0.71 -16.75
N THR A 58 33.69 0.41 -16.10
CA THR A 58 33.45 1.76 -16.62
C THR A 58 34.74 2.30 -17.20
N ILE A 59 34.65 3.00 -18.33
CA ILE A 59 35.78 3.70 -18.95
C ILE A 59 35.42 5.15 -19.22
N GLU A 60 36.34 6.05 -18.94
CA GLU A 60 36.20 7.49 -19.11
C GLU A 60 37.38 8.02 -19.92
N PRO A 61 37.15 8.72 -21.04
CA PRO A 61 38.23 9.30 -21.84
C PRO A 61 38.81 10.50 -21.10
N ILE A 62 40.13 10.51 -20.91
CA ILE A 62 40.86 11.59 -20.23
C ILE A 62 41.92 12.24 -21.12
N GLY A 63 42.08 11.76 -22.35
CA GLY A 63 42.96 12.32 -23.37
C GLY A 63 43.02 11.46 -24.64
N HIS A 64 43.79 11.91 -25.64
CA HIS A 64 44.05 11.14 -26.85
C HIS A 64 44.72 9.80 -26.50
N GLU A 65 44.13 8.71 -26.96
CA GLU A 65 44.51 7.33 -26.66
C GLU A 65 44.63 7.00 -25.17
N LEU A 66 43.93 7.74 -24.30
CA LEU A 66 44.10 7.68 -22.84
C LEU A 66 42.74 7.63 -22.13
N TRP A 67 42.56 6.59 -21.31
CA TRP A 67 41.34 6.35 -20.56
C TRP A 67 41.64 6.06 -19.09
N ASP A 68 40.73 6.51 -18.23
CA ASP A 68 40.60 5.96 -16.89
C ASP A 68 39.55 4.85 -16.91
N ALA A 69 39.82 3.75 -16.21
CA ALA A 69 38.91 2.63 -16.13
C ALA A 69 38.67 2.26 -14.67
N THR A 70 37.40 2.10 -14.30
CA THR A 70 36.98 1.70 -12.95
C THR A 70 36.28 0.36 -13.03
N VAL A 71 36.80 -0.62 -12.31
CA VAL A 71 36.25 -1.97 -12.21
C VAL A 71 35.64 -2.16 -10.82
N ARG A 72 34.33 -2.37 -10.78
CA ARG A 72 33.59 -2.55 -9.52
C ARG A 72 33.34 -4.03 -9.27
N TYR A 73 33.61 -4.43 -8.04
CA TYR A 73 33.33 -5.74 -7.48
C TYR A 73 32.34 -5.58 -6.34
N ALA A 74 31.34 -6.42 -6.32
CA ALA A 74 30.39 -6.57 -5.22
C ALA A 74 29.91 -8.02 -5.24
N PRO A 75 29.38 -8.54 -4.12
CA PRO A 75 28.65 -9.80 -4.15
C PRO A 75 27.61 -9.74 -5.26
N ASP A 76 27.34 -10.88 -5.90
CA ASP A 76 26.19 -10.95 -6.78
C ASP A 76 24.95 -10.59 -5.96
N SER A 77 24.39 -9.42 -6.26
CA SER A 77 23.16 -8.89 -5.65
C SER A 77 21.92 -9.78 -5.86
N GLN A 78 22.11 -10.97 -6.45
CA GLN A 78 21.17 -12.09 -6.48
C GLN A 78 20.86 -12.65 -5.07
N GLN A 79 21.60 -12.26 -4.03
CA GLN A 79 21.29 -12.62 -2.64
C GLN A 79 20.89 -11.42 -1.79
N GLN A 80 19.76 -10.77 -2.11
CA GLN A 80 18.69 -10.54 -1.12
C GLN A 80 17.37 -10.06 -1.74
N SER A 81 16.89 -10.78 -2.76
CA SER A 81 15.47 -10.95 -3.12
C SER A 81 15.48 -11.91 -4.29
N THR A 82 15.41 -13.23 -4.05
CA THR A 82 15.00 -14.15 -5.12
C THR A 82 13.71 -13.55 -5.71
N PRO A 83 13.66 -13.25 -7.02
CA PRO A 83 12.43 -12.76 -7.63
C PRO A 83 11.33 -13.76 -7.27
N PRO A 84 10.16 -13.32 -6.78
CA PRO A 84 9.17 -14.25 -6.27
C PRO A 84 8.82 -15.30 -7.32
N GLN A 85 8.74 -16.55 -6.90
CA GLN A 85 8.46 -17.68 -7.78
C GLN A 85 6.96 -17.77 -8.11
N THR A 86 6.61 -18.47 -9.19
CA THR A 86 5.22 -18.81 -9.49
C THR A 86 4.56 -19.48 -8.29
N GLY A 87 3.40 -18.97 -7.86
CA GLY A 87 2.66 -19.45 -6.69
C GLY A 87 3.03 -18.76 -5.37
N GLU A 88 4.06 -17.91 -5.34
CA GLU A 88 4.35 -17.08 -4.18
C GLU A 88 3.44 -15.84 -4.12
N SER A 89 3.37 -15.24 -2.93
CA SER A 89 2.63 -14.00 -2.70
C SER A 89 3.36 -13.09 -1.73
N THR A 90 3.24 -11.78 -1.91
CA THR A 90 3.69 -10.77 -0.95
C THR A 90 2.50 -10.03 -0.36
N PHE A 91 2.64 -9.58 0.89
CA PHE A 91 1.59 -8.90 1.65
C PHE A 91 2.07 -7.52 2.09
N ALA A 92 1.24 -6.50 1.88
CA ALA A 92 1.46 -5.16 2.40
C ALA A 92 0.17 -4.66 3.06
N PHE A 93 0.29 -3.87 4.13
CA PHE A 93 -0.85 -3.31 4.83
C PHE A 93 -0.59 -1.88 5.30
N ASP A 94 -1.67 -1.14 5.46
CA ASP A 94 -1.72 0.22 5.97
C ASP A 94 -2.92 0.35 6.94
N THR A 95 -2.64 0.86 8.14
CA THR A 95 -3.64 1.13 9.18
C THR A 95 -3.92 2.63 9.34
N GLY A 96 -3.45 3.47 8.41
CA GLY A 96 -3.57 4.93 8.43
C GLY A 96 -5.01 5.47 8.51
N GLY A 97 -6.01 4.59 8.32
CA GLY A 97 -7.41 4.91 8.48
C GLY A 97 -8.00 5.68 7.30
N GLY A 98 -9.33 5.81 7.30
CA GLY A 98 -10.04 6.68 6.36
C GLY A 98 -10.78 7.79 7.10
N THR A 99 -11.27 8.79 6.37
CA THR A 99 -12.12 9.83 6.94
C THR A 99 -13.59 9.42 6.80
N GLN A 100 -14.36 9.56 7.88
CA GLN A 100 -15.82 9.41 7.86
C GLN A 100 -16.47 10.63 8.50
N HIS A 101 -17.46 11.18 7.79
CA HIS A 101 -18.35 12.19 8.32
C HIS A 101 -19.37 11.57 9.27
N ILE A 102 -19.47 12.08 10.49
CA ILE A 102 -20.42 11.63 11.52
C ILE A 102 -21.24 12.79 12.05
N THR A 103 -22.54 12.58 12.23
CA THR A 103 -23.45 13.56 12.86
C THR A 103 -23.73 13.25 14.33
N GLN A 104 -23.21 12.13 14.83
CA GLN A 104 -23.54 11.58 16.14
C GLN A 104 -22.27 11.12 16.86
N SER A 105 -22.11 11.56 18.11
CA SER A 105 -21.01 11.13 18.98
C SER A 105 -21.27 9.73 19.55
N LYS A 106 -20.19 9.03 19.91
CA LYS A 106 -20.29 7.81 20.73
C LYS A 106 -20.78 8.12 22.15
N GLN A 107 -20.37 9.28 22.67
CA GLN A 107 -20.72 9.77 24.00
C GLN A 107 -20.42 11.27 24.10
N THR A 108 -21.29 12.02 24.78
CA THR A 108 -20.95 13.36 25.29
C THR A 108 -20.13 13.21 26.57
N VAL A 109 -18.84 13.51 26.52
CA VAL A 109 -17.91 13.32 27.65
C VAL A 109 -18.02 14.42 28.70
N GLY A 110 -18.46 15.63 28.31
CA GLY A 110 -18.66 16.74 29.22
C GLY A 110 -19.59 17.78 28.62
N THR A 111 -20.31 18.48 29.49
CA THR A 111 -21.25 19.53 29.15
C THR A 111 -21.02 20.71 30.08
N TYR A 112 -20.88 21.91 29.52
CA TYR A 112 -20.57 23.13 30.28
C TYR A 112 -21.49 24.26 29.84
N ALA A 113 -22.12 24.94 30.81
CA ALA A 113 -23.05 26.05 30.58
C ALA A 113 -22.51 27.34 31.22
N ALA A 114 -22.98 28.50 30.74
CA ALA A 114 -22.71 29.77 31.42
C ALA A 114 -23.35 29.77 32.82
N SER A 115 -22.78 30.54 33.75
CA SER A 115 -23.31 30.63 35.11
C SER A 115 -24.79 31.00 35.12
N GLY A 116 -25.59 30.25 35.88
CA GLY A 116 -27.05 30.42 35.96
C GLY A 116 -27.85 29.85 34.79
N THR A 117 -27.22 29.12 33.86
CA THR A 117 -27.90 28.48 32.73
C THR A 117 -27.70 26.97 32.72
N THR A 118 -28.59 26.25 32.06
CA THR A 118 -28.48 24.81 31.80
C THR A 118 -28.16 24.61 30.32
N ALA A 119 -27.12 23.84 30.02
CA ALA A 119 -26.78 23.53 28.63
C ALA A 119 -27.83 22.56 28.04
N PRO A 120 -28.29 22.79 26.79
CA PRO A 120 -29.26 21.90 26.16
C PRO A 120 -28.69 20.51 25.86
N ASP A 121 -29.52 19.48 26.00
CA ASP A 121 -29.19 18.09 25.67
C ASP A 121 -29.62 17.74 24.24
N PHE A 122 -28.63 17.73 23.35
CA PHE A 122 -28.76 17.32 21.95
C PHE A 122 -28.63 15.81 21.74
N GLN A 123 -28.58 15.00 22.82
CA GLN A 123 -28.46 13.54 22.78
C GLN A 123 -27.29 13.05 21.92
N GLY A 124 -26.15 13.76 21.95
CA GLY A 124 -24.93 13.40 21.24
C GLY A 124 -24.87 13.85 19.77
N ALA A 125 -25.84 14.61 19.26
CA ALA A 125 -25.72 15.25 17.96
C ALA A 125 -24.52 16.22 17.93
N ILE A 126 -23.75 16.18 16.85
CA ILE A 126 -22.51 16.97 16.67
C ILE A 126 -22.77 18.12 15.68
N GLY A 127 -22.27 19.32 15.98
CA GLY A 127 -22.37 20.46 15.07
C GLY A 127 -23.80 20.95 14.86
N VAL A 128 -24.62 20.93 15.91
CA VAL A 128 -26.02 21.38 15.84
C VAL A 128 -26.07 22.90 15.61
N THR A 129 -26.81 23.30 14.58
CA THR A 129 -27.17 24.69 14.29
C THR A 129 -28.68 24.88 14.52
N GLN A 130 -29.19 26.10 14.30
CA GLN A 130 -30.62 26.37 14.39
C GLN A 130 -31.43 25.49 13.42
N ASP A 131 -30.90 25.27 12.22
CA ASP A 131 -31.64 24.65 11.12
C ASP A 131 -31.19 23.21 10.81
N ALA A 132 -29.97 22.81 11.21
CA ALA A 132 -29.37 21.54 10.80
C ALA A 132 -28.46 20.90 11.87
N VAL A 133 -27.98 19.69 11.57
CA VAL A 133 -26.92 18.99 12.31
C VAL A 133 -25.78 18.76 11.33
N GLU A 134 -24.71 19.54 11.46
CA GLU A 134 -23.62 19.58 10.47
C GLU A 134 -22.61 18.44 10.64
N GLY A 135 -22.49 17.85 11.83
CA GLY A 135 -21.53 16.80 12.08
C GLY A 135 -20.07 17.23 12.03
N VAL A 136 -19.18 16.25 11.91
CA VAL A 136 -17.72 16.43 11.81
C VAL A 136 -17.09 15.22 11.11
N ASP A 137 -15.98 15.46 10.42
CA ASP A 137 -15.14 14.40 9.87
C ASP A 137 -14.19 13.85 10.93
N ILE A 138 -14.17 12.52 11.09
CA ILE A 138 -13.23 11.82 11.97
C ILE A 138 -12.40 10.81 11.18
N THR A 139 -11.20 10.52 11.68
CA THR A 139 -10.46 9.34 11.23
C THR A 139 -11.10 8.09 11.83
N VAL A 140 -11.57 7.19 10.97
CA VAL A 140 -12.02 5.84 11.33
C VAL A 140 -10.97 4.81 10.94
N PRO A 141 -10.72 3.79 11.77
CA PRO A 141 -9.79 2.73 11.43
C PRO A 141 -10.36 1.92 10.26
N ILE A 142 -9.86 2.21 9.07
CA ILE A 142 -10.00 1.39 7.87
C ILE A 142 -8.67 0.70 7.69
N TYR A 143 -8.67 -0.63 7.72
CA TYR A 143 -7.49 -1.44 7.46
C TYR A 143 -7.39 -1.65 5.96
N GLN A 144 -6.45 -0.96 5.31
CA GLN A 144 -6.17 -1.19 3.89
C GLN A 144 -5.05 -2.21 3.76
N PHE A 145 -5.21 -3.17 2.86
CA PHE A 145 -4.15 -4.13 2.60
C PHE A 145 -4.15 -4.53 1.14
N SER A 146 -2.97 -4.95 0.68
CA SER A 146 -2.78 -5.46 -0.66
C SER A 146 -1.97 -6.73 -0.65
N GLU A 147 -2.33 -7.62 -1.55
CA GLU A 147 -1.63 -8.88 -1.77
C GLU A 147 -1.16 -8.93 -3.21
N THR A 148 0.13 -9.14 -3.44
CA THR A 148 0.64 -9.39 -4.79
C THR A 148 0.89 -10.87 -4.96
N HIS A 149 0.19 -11.50 -5.90
CA HIS A 149 0.31 -12.92 -6.22
C HIS A 149 0.97 -13.12 -7.57
N TYR A 150 1.84 -14.13 -7.66
CA TYR A 150 2.50 -14.51 -8.90
C TYR A 150 1.81 -15.76 -9.47
N LEU A 151 0.97 -15.58 -10.48
CA LEU A 151 0.09 -16.64 -11.00
C LEU A 151 0.57 -17.10 -12.39
N PRO A 152 0.49 -18.41 -12.68
CA PRO A 152 0.84 -18.92 -14.00
C PRO A 152 -0.12 -18.38 -15.07
N ALA A 153 0.37 -18.23 -16.31
CA ALA A 153 -0.43 -17.74 -17.44
C ALA A 153 -1.74 -18.52 -17.65
N ALA A 154 -1.72 -19.83 -17.37
CA ALA A 154 -2.89 -20.71 -17.47
C ALA A 154 -4.01 -20.38 -16.47
N ALA A 155 -3.69 -19.79 -15.31
CA ALA A 155 -4.68 -19.38 -14.33
C ALA A 155 -5.34 -18.04 -14.71
N VAL A 156 -4.62 -17.14 -15.39
CA VAL A 156 -5.06 -15.77 -15.69
C VAL A 156 -5.81 -15.70 -17.03
N THR A 157 -6.90 -16.44 -17.09
CA THR A 157 -7.83 -16.51 -18.24
C THR A 157 -8.70 -15.25 -18.37
N ASN A 158 -9.39 -15.09 -19.52
CA ASN A 158 -10.38 -14.01 -19.67
C ASN A 158 -11.55 -14.14 -18.70
N SER A 159 -12.00 -15.37 -18.42
CA SER A 159 -13.02 -15.64 -17.40
C SER A 159 -12.54 -15.24 -16.01
N TYR A 160 -11.27 -15.47 -15.69
CA TYR A 160 -10.69 -15.04 -14.42
C TYR A 160 -10.69 -13.50 -14.29
N LYS A 161 -10.23 -12.78 -15.32
CA LYS A 161 -10.28 -11.30 -15.35
C LYS A 161 -11.72 -10.77 -15.22
N SER A 162 -12.69 -11.43 -15.86
CA SER A 162 -14.11 -11.10 -15.72
C SER A 162 -14.64 -11.35 -14.31
N ALA A 163 -14.17 -12.40 -13.63
CA ALA A 163 -14.53 -12.69 -12.24
C ALA A 163 -13.99 -11.59 -11.31
N LEU A 164 -12.73 -11.18 -11.46
CA LEU A 164 -12.15 -10.06 -10.72
C LEU A 164 -12.93 -8.76 -10.94
N PHE A 165 -13.27 -8.46 -12.20
CA PHE A 165 -14.13 -7.31 -12.52
C PHE A 165 -15.49 -7.39 -11.82
N SER A 166 -16.16 -8.55 -11.86
CA SER A 166 -17.48 -8.74 -11.26
C SER A 166 -17.50 -8.64 -9.72
N LEU A 167 -16.36 -8.90 -9.08
CA LEU A 167 -16.20 -8.81 -7.62
C LEU A 167 -15.69 -7.44 -7.17
N THR A 168 -15.13 -6.63 -8.08
CA THR A 168 -14.63 -5.29 -7.74
C THR A 168 -15.79 -4.42 -7.24
N GLY A 169 -15.59 -3.72 -6.13
CA GLY A 169 -16.64 -2.92 -5.47
C GLY A 169 -17.66 -3.75 -4.69
N LYS A 170 -17.38 -5.04 -4.43
CA LYS A 170 -18.22 -5.89 -3.58
C LYS A 170 -17.57 -6.17 -2.25
N VAL A 171 -18.39 -6.51 -1.27
CA VAL A 171 -18.00 -6.90 0.08
C VAL A 171 -18.07 -8.43 0.21
N ASN A 172 -17.18 -9.01 0.99
CA ASN A 172 -17.13 -10.45 1.21
C ASN A 172 -18.45 -11.01 1.78
N SER A 173 -19.04 -11.99 1.11
CA SER A 173 -20.27 -12.68 1.56
C SER A 173 -20.00 -13.75 2.62
N GLY A 174 -18.75 -14.20 2.76
CA GLY A 174 -18.28 -15.17 3.75
C GLY A 174 -17.01 -14.67 4.45
N GLY A 175 -16.42 -15.48 5.33
CA GLY A 175 -15.15 -15.12 5.96
C GLY A 175 -14.03 -14.93 4.92
N PHE A 176 -13.18 -13.93 5.11
CA PHE A 176 -12.06 -13.65 4.20
C PHE A 176 -10.87 -13.10 4.98
N ARG A 177 -9.70 -13.74 4.87
CA ARG A 177 -8.44 -13.30 5.54
C ARG A 177 -8.59 -12.99 7.04
N GLY A 178 -9.38 -13.78 7.76
CA GLY A 178 -9.64 -13.61 9.18
C GLY A 178 -10.77 -12.64 9.54
N PHE A 179 -11.34 -11.94 8.56
CA PHE A 179 -12.49 -11.05 8.74
C PHE A 179 -13.81 -11.77 8.52
N ALA A 180 -14.87 -11.31 9.21
CA ALA A 180 -16.22 -11.83 9.08
C ALA A 180 -16.88 -11.37 7.76
N ALA A 181 -17.98 -12.03 7.38
CA ALA A 181 -18.78 -11.60 6.24
C ALA A 181 -19.28 -10.16 6.42
N GLY A 182 -19.14 -9.32 5.40
CA GLY A 182 -19.53 -7.92 5.44
C GLY A 182 -18.42 -6.93 5.81
N GLU A 183 -17.21 -7.42 6.11
CA GLU A 183 -16.13 -6.59 6.64
C GLU A 183 -15.08 -6.17 5.61
N VAL A 184 -14.91 -6.90 4.49
CA VAL A 184 -13.84 -6.64 3.51
C VAL A 184 -14.45 -6.22 2.17
N LEU A 185 -14.11 -5.01 1.72
CA LEU A 185 -14.41 -4.49 0.40
C LEU A 185 -13.23 -4.77 -0.54
N PHE A 186 -13.51 -5.36 -1.71
CA PHE A 186 -12.51 -5.51 -2.76
C PHE A 186 -12.43 -4.24 -3.61
N LEU A 187 -11.31 -3.53 -3.53
CA LEU A 187 -11.07 -2.29 -4.25
C LEU A 187 -10.63 -2.53 -5.71
N GLY A 188 -10.28 -3.77 -6.04
CA GLY A 188 -9.89 -4.20 -7.37
C GLY A 188 -8.49 -4.81 -7.40
N ALA A 189 -8.09 -5.24 -8.60
CA ALA A 189 -6.78 -5.81 -8.84
C ALA A 189 -6.09 -5.14 -10.03
N THR A 190 -4.76 -5.09 -9.99
CA THR A 190 -3.91 -4.66 -11.10
C THR A 190 -3.00 -5.81 -11.47
N GLY A 191 -3.01 -6.22 -12.74
CA GLY A 191 -2.21 -7.35 -13.23
C GLY A 191 -1.27 -6.96 -14.37
N ALA A 192 -0.03 -7.44 -14.31
CA ALA A 192 0.97 -7.31 -15.37
C ALA A 192 1.66 -8.65 -15.62
N ARG A 193 2.04 -8.94 -16.87
CA ARG A 193 2.92 -10.08 -17.17
C ARG A 193 4.36 -9.70 -16.87
N ARG A 194 5.13 -10.62 -16.28
CA ARG A 194 6.55 -10.43 -15.94
C ARG A 194 7.51 -10.71 -17.11
N GLY A 195 6.98 -10.82 -18.33
CA GLY A 195 7.75 -11.00 -19.55
C GLY A 195 6.86 -10.92 -20.80
N THR A 196 7.44 -11.30 -21.94
CA THR A 196 6.78 -11.23 -23.27
C THR A 196 6.36 -12.58 -23.82
N GLY A 197 6.76 -13.67 -23.19
CA GLY A 197 6.37 -15.03 -23.52
C GLY A 197 4.89 -15.29 -23.22
N PRO A 198 4.25 -16.21 -23.96
CA PRO A 198 2.85 -16.58 -23.73
C PRO A 198 2.62 -17.26 -22.38
N ASP A 199 3.65 -17.95 -21.87
CA ASP A 199 3.62 -18.74 -20.63
C ASP A 199 4.18 -17.98 -19.42
N ASP A 200 4.62 -16.75 -19.60
CA ASP A 200 5.18 -15.94 -18.52
C ASP A 200 4.12 -15.63 -17.46
N ASP A 201 4.55 -15.66 -16.21
CA ASP A 201 3.69 -15.41 -15.06
C ASP A 201 3.09 -14.01 -15.06
N TRP A 202 1.94 -13.93 -14.41
CA TRP A 202 1.29 -12.69 -14.06
C TRP A 202 1.62 -12.31 -12.62
N GLU A 203 2.04 -11.08 -12.44
CA GLU A 203 2.04 -10.40 -11.15
C GLU A 203 0.71 -9.67 -11.00
N ILE A 204 -0.09 -10.04 -9.99
CA ILE A 204 -1.39 -9.42 -9.73
C ILE A 204 -1.45 -8.90 -8.30
N THR A 205 -1.58 -7.59 -8.16
CA THR A 205 -1.81 -6.91 -6.88
C THR A 205 -3.31 -6.71 -6.65
N PHE A 206 -3.84 -7.35 -5.62
CA PHE A 206 -5.20 -7.20 -5.12
C PHE A 206 -5.20 -6.13 -4.03
N ARG A 207 -6.22 -5.28 -4.00
CA ARG A 207 -6.38 -4.23 -2.98
C ARG A 207 -7.69 -4.40 -2.26
N PHE A 208 -7.63 -4.29 -0.94
CA PHE A 208 -8.76 -4.47 -0.05
C PHE A 208 -8.80 -3.35 0.98
N ALA A 209 -10.00 -3.09 1.47
CA ALA A 209 -10.22 -2.33 2.69
C ALA A 209 -11.09 -3.15 3.61
N ALA A 210 -10.77 -3.17 4.90
CA ALA A 210 -11.56 -3.82 5.92
C ALA A 210 -12.10 -2.81 6.94
N SER A 211 -13.36 -3.00 7.32
CA SER A 211 -14.07 -2.25 8.35
C SER A 211 -14.87 -3.23 9.21
N PRO A 212 -14.71 -3.23 10.54
CA PRO A 212 -15.42 -4.18 11.41
C PRO A 212 -16.95 -4.00 11.36
N ASN A 213 -17.67 -5.11 11.47
CA ASN A 213 -19.09 -5.08 11.77
C ASN A 213 -19.31 -4.57 13.19
N VAL A 214 -20.37 -3.80 13.42
CA VAL A 214 -20.67 -3.23 14.74
C VAL A 214 -22.10 -3.59 15.15
N THR A 215 -22.27 -4.01 16.40
CA THR A 215 -23.56 -4.29 17.03
C THR A 215 -23.71 -3.48 18.30
N GLY A 216 -24.95 -3.20 18.71
CA GLY A 216 -25.20 -2.46 19.95
C GLY A 216 -24.84 -0.98 19.86
N LEU A 217 -24.75 -0.42 18.65
CA LEU A 217 -24.60 1.01 18.45
C LEU A 217 -25.82 1.73 19.02
N SER A 218 -25.59 2.93 19.53
CA SER A 218 -26.62 3.80 20.07
C SER A 218 -26.50 5.19 19.47
N VAL A 219 -27.64 5.78 19.11
CA VAL A 219 -27.79 7.14 18.56
C VAL A 219 -28.82 7.86 19.42
N GLY A 220 -28.33 8.68 20.36
CA GLY A 220 -29.18 9.24 21.41
C GLY A 220 -29.92 8.15 22.18
N SER A 221 -31.25 8.17 22.13
CA SER A 221 -32.11 7.15 22.77
C SER A 221 -32.36 5.90 21.91
N ILE A 222 -31.91 5.88 20.65
CA ILE A 222 -32.09 4.77 19.72
C ILE A 222 -30.97 3.76 19.96
N ASN A 223 -31.31 2.62 20.54
CA ASN A 223 -30.34 1.61 20.98
C ASN A 223 -30.41 0.34 20.12
N GLY A 224 -29.37 -0.51 20.23
CA GLY A 224 -29.38 -1.84 19.62
C GLY A 224 -29.15 -1.86 18.11
N ILE A 225 -28.59 -0.77 17.55
CA ILE A 225 -28.34 -0.67 16.12
C ILE A 225 -27.20 -1.63 15.74
N ALA A 226 -27.41 -2.40 14.68
CA ALA A 226 -26.40 -3.24 14.06
C ALA A 226 -26.12 -2.76 12.64
N LYS A 227 -24.85 -2.77 12.26
CA LYS A 227 -24.38 -2.26 10.97
C LYS A 227 -23.13 -3.04 10.57
N LYS A 228 -23.08 -3.52 9.33
CA LYS A 228 -21.86 -4.10 8.76
C LYS A 228 -20.83 -3.03 8.42
N GLY A 229 -19.56 -3.42 8.29
CA GLY A 229 -18.45 -2.49 8.05
C GLY A 229 -18.75 -1.47 6.95
N TRP A 230 -19.31 -1.95 5.84
CA TRP A 230 -19.55 -1.18 4.62
C TRP A 230 -21.00 -0.76 4.38
N GLU A 231 -21.90 -0.93 5.36
CA GLU A 231 -23.21 -0.30 5.30
C GLU A 231 -23.10 1.20 5.60
N TYR A 232 -24.11 2.01 5.26
CA TYR A 232 -24.14 3.44 5.56
C TYR A 232 -25.19 3.71 6.63
N LEU A 233 -24.80 4.35 7.73
CA LEU A 233 -25.74 4.74 8.78
C LEU A 233 -25.99 6.24 8.70
N TRP A 234 -27.26 6.63 8.62
CA TRP A 234 -27.68 8.03 8.68
C TRP A 234 -28.82 8.23 9.66
N VAL A 235 -28.92 9.45 10.20
CA VAL A 235 -29.81 9.77 11.32
C VAL A 235 -30.77 10.86 10.90
N ARG A 236 -32.06 10.66 11.18
CA ARG A 236 -33.09 11.70 11.06
C ARG A 236 -33.25 12.38 12.41
N TYR A 237 -33.26 13.71 12.39
CA TYR A 237 -33.47 14.55 13.56
C TYR A 237 -34.83 15.24 13.51
N ALA A 238 -35.38 15.58 14.68
CA ALA A 238 -36.56 16.42 14.82
C ALA A 238 -36.41 17.39 16.00
N ASP A 239 -37.16 18.48 15.94
CA ASP A 239 -37.25 19.44 17.03
C ASP A 239 -38.01 18.83 18.21
N GLN A 240 -37.42 18.91 19.40
CA GLN A 240 -37.98 18.42 20.65
C GLN A 240 -37.69 19.40 21.78
N GLU A 241 -38.59 19.44 22.76
CA GLU A 241 -38.38 20.22 23.96
C GLU A 241 -37.32 19.57 24.87
N ASP A 242 -36.35 20.38 25.29
CA ASP A 242 -35.53 20.11 26.46
C ASP A 242 -36.10 20.90 27.63
N THR A 243 -36.90 20.23 28.46
CA THR A 243 -37.52 20.84 29.64
C THR A 243 -36.49 21.29 30.68
N SER A 244 -35.29 20.69 30.71
CA SER A 244 -34.25 21.05 31.70
C SER A 244 -33.55 22.36 31.32
N ALA A 245 -33.35 22.57 30.03
CA ALA A 245 -32.78 23.81 29.48
C ALA A 245 -33.85 24.83 29.05
N ASN A 246 -35.13 24.45 29.09
CA ASN A 246 -36.29 25.24 28.69
C ASN A 246 -36.15 25.82 27.27
N THR A 247 -35.73 24.97 26.32
CA THR A 247 -35.50 25.34 24.91
C THR A 247 -35.84 24.18 23.97
N ILE A 248 -36.03 24.49 22.69
CA ILE A 248 -36.20 23.49 21.64
C ILE A 248 -34.83 23.10 21.09
N VAL A 249 -34.58 21.79 20.99
CA VAL A 249 -33.34 21.19 20.49
C VAL A 249 -33.62 20.18 19.39
N LYS A 250 -32.64 19.97 18.50
CA LYS A 250 -32.69 18.86 17.53
C LYS A 250 -32.19 17.59 18.17
N ARG A 251 -33.03 16.56 18.21
CA ARG A 251 -32.71 15.22 18.74
C ARG A 251 -32.91 14.14 17.68
N PRO A 252 -32.13 13.04 17.73
CA PRO A 252 -32.30 11.92 16.82
C PRO A 252 -33.64 11.23 17.07
N VAL A 253 -34.39 10.96 16.01
CA VAL A 253 -35.71 10.28 16.07
C VAL A 253 -35.75 8.97 15.27
N ALA A 254 -34.85 8.79 14.31
CA ALA A 254 -34.68 7.53 13.60
C ALA A 254 -33.23 7.38 13.11
N ALA A 255 -32.75 6.14 13.04
CA ALA A 255 -31.49 5.79 12.39
C ALA A 255 -31.78 4.74 11.30
N TYR A 256 -31.11 4.89 10.17
CA TYR A 256 -31.28 4.03 9.00
C TYR A 256 -29.94 3.42 8.64
N VAL A 257 -29.92 2.11 8.36
CA VAL A 257 -28.73 1.37 7.95
C VAL A 257 -28.96 0.88 6.54
N GLU A 258 -28.18 1.42 5.60
CA GLU A 258 -28.33 1.18 4.17
C GLU A 258 -27.20 0.30 3.64
N ARG A 259 -27.56 -0.72 2.88
CA ARG A 259 -26.59 -1.52 2.13
C ARG A 259 -26.24 -0.79 0.84
N VAL A 260 -25.04 -0.20 0.78
CA VAL A 260 -24.54 0.55 -0.39
C VAL A 260 -23.56 -0.22 -1.28
N TYR A 261 -23.10 -1.39 -0.82
CA TYR A 261 -22.26 -2.31 -1.61
C TYR A 261 -22.92 -3.67 -1.76
N ASP A 262 -22.70 -4.28 -2.93
CA ASP A 262 -23.11 -5.67 -3.16
C ASP A 262 -22.21 -6.66 -2.45
N GLN A 263 -22.77 -7.82 -2.12
CA GLN A 263 -22.00 -8.93 -1.57
C GLN A 263 -21.49 -9.81 -2.71
N GLY A 264 -20.28 -10.34 -2.53
CA GLY A 264 -19.64 -11.25 -3.48
C GLY A 264 -18.90 -12.38 -2.76
N ASN A 265 -18.90 -13.56 -3.37
CA ASN A 265 -18.10 -14.68 -2.87
C ASN A 265 -16.63 -14.48 -3.29
N PHE A 266 -15.80 -14.08 -2.32
CA PHE A 266 -14.38 -13.81 -2.57
C PHE A 266 -13.55 -15.06 -2.84
N GLY A 267 -14.11 -16.27 -2.70
CA GLY A 267 -13.49 -17.47 -3.27
C GLY A 267 -13.30 -17.37 -4.80
N GLY A 268 -14.08 -16.52 -5.48
CA GLY A 268 -13.90 -16.23 -6.91
C GLY A 268 -12.65 -15.40 -7.25
N LEU A 269 -11.92 -14.87 -6.26
CA LEU A 269 -10.64 -14.19 -6.46
C LEU A 269 -9.49 -15.17 -6.73
N GLY A 270 -9.64 -16.44 -6.32
CA GLY A 270 -8.64 -17.49 -6.55
C GLY A 270 -7.38 -17.35 -5.70
N ILE A 271 -7.48 -16.73 -4.52
CA ILE A 271 -6.39 -16.49 -3.54
C ILE A 271 -6.81 -16.86 -2.12
#